data_AF-A0A5R8YV84-F1
#
_entry.id   AF-A0A5R8YV84-F1
#
_cell.length_a   1.000
_cell.length_b   1.000
_cell.length_c   1.000
_cell.angle_alpha   90.00
_cell.angle_beta   90.00
_cell.angle_gamma   90.00
#
_symmetry.space_group_name_H-M   'P 1'
#
loop_
_entity.id
_entity.type
_entity.pdbx_description
1 polymer ?
#
loop_
_entity_poly.entity_id
_entity_poly.type
_entity_poly.pdbx_seq_one_letter_code
_entity_poly.pdbx_strand_id
1 'polypeptide(L)'
;MQIYLNCPDCIDEQARHEKSSEKPDCPGTKKRLSTYPVQLTNEVSYEVKCVFGHSSAVSINMSKHDILFEIGVHSIIDGYYREAITSFAASLERFYEFASRAIALHYGLPEKEEGSCWKEISTQSERQLGAYIYLYAIHFKGRPRILTQSQVKLRNSSVHKGHIPTRDEAISFGEEVLLIISEAALEIGKTISDSAHKVLSRQAEVSVKKITDSGGVQSRHASCVDSAVLNKTYHGRSLVEHLKIAALRHSRSMVDKHSKIIVEFESSR
;
A
#
# COMPACT_ATOMS: atom_id res chain seq x y z
N MET A 1 -11.39 1.19 -3.39
CA MET A 1 -11.19 0.61 -2.05
C MET A 1 -11.29 1.72 -0.99
N GLN A 2 -11.97 1.46 0.12
CA GLN A 2 -11.97 2.34 1.29
C GLN A 2 -11.17 1.64 2.39
N ILE A 3 -10.37 2.42 3.12
CA ILE A 3 -9.68 1.95 4.31
C ILE A 3 -10.22 2.68 5.54
N TYR A 4 -10.02 2.09 6.70
CA TYR A 4 -10.53 2.62 7.96
C TYR A 4 -9.35 3.01 8.84
N LEU A 5 -9.22 4.31 9.13
CA LEU A 5 -8.11 4.86 9.90
C LEU A 5 -8.63 5.42 11.22
N ASN A 6 -7.87 5.24 12.29
CA ASN A 6 -8.17 5.86 13.56
C ASN A 6 -7.72 7.32 13.55
N CYS A 7 -8.41 8.18 14.30
CA CYS A 7 -7.93 9.53 14.57
C CYS A 7 -6.79 9.47 15.60
N PRO A 8 -5.55 9.86 15.25
CA PRO A 8 -4.41 9.77 16.16
C PRO A 8 -4.54 10.68 17.37
N ASP A 9 -5.09 11.88 17.19
CA ASP A 9 -5.29 12.82 18.30
C ASP A 9 -6.29 12.27 19.32
N CYS A 10 -7.34 11.57 18.86
CA CYS A 10 -8.27 10.88 19.76
C CYS A 10 -7.62 9.69 20.48
N ILE A 11 -6.69 8.96 19.83
CA ILE A 11 -5.90 7.91 20.48
C ILE A 11 -5.02 8.52 21.58
N ASP A 12 -4.35 9.64 21.29
CA ASP A 12 -3.47 10.32 22.24
C ASP A 12 -4.23 10.88 23.44
N GLU A 13 -5.41 11.47 23.21
CA GLU A 13 -6.31 11.88 24.28
C GLU A 13 -6.76 10.72 25.14
N GLN A 14 -7.18 9.61 24.52
CA GLN A 14 -7.58 8.41 25.23
C GLN A 14 -6.43 7.86 26.09
N ALA A 15 -5.22 7.79 25.55
CA ALA A 15 -4.04 7.33 26.27
C ALA A 15 -3.67 8.27 27.44
N ARG A 16 -3.93 9.57 27.33
CA ARG A 16 -3.77 10.53 28.45
C ARG A 16 -4.81 10.31 29.54
N HIS A 17 -6.07 10.13 29.16
CA HIS A 17 -7.15 9.85 30.11
C HIS A 17 -6.93 8.51 30.85
N GLU A 18 -6.49 7.46 30.16
CA GLU A 18 -6.21 6.16 30.80
C GLU A 18 -5.07 6.22 31.82
N LYS A 19 -4.17 7.21 31.70
CA LYS A 19 -3.07 7.45 32.65
C LYS A 19 -3.45 8.44 33.75
N SER A 20 -4.57 9.15 33.63
CA SER A 20 -5.00 10.12 34.64
C SER A 20 -5.76 9.42 35.77
N SER A 21 -5.75 10.01 36.96
CA SER A 21 -6.53 9.55 38.12
C SER A 21 -8.03 9.92 38.02
N GLU A 22 -8.44 10.48 36.88
CA GLU A 22 -9.81 10.95 36.67
C GLU A 22 -10.75 9.75 36.51
N LYS A 23 -12.02 9.91 36.93
CA LYS A 23 -13.00 8.84 36.75
C LYS A 23 -13.15 8.54 35.26
N PRO A 24 -13.15 7.26 34.84
CA PRO A 24 -13.33 6.90 33.44
C PRO A 24 -14.67 7.45 32.96
N ASP A 25 -14.64 8.24 31.89
CA ASP A 25 -15.83 8.79 31.26
C ASP A 25 -16.72 7.62 30.78
N CYS A 26 -17.83 7.38 31.47
CA CYS A 26 -18.90 6.50 30.98
C CYS A 26 -19.47 7.04 29.66
N PRO A 27 -20.28 6.26 28.92
CA PRO A 27 -19.98 5.51 27.68
C PRO A 27 -19.24 6.25 26.52
N GLY A 28 -18.62 7.42 26.74
CA GLY A 28 -17.94 8.23 25.71
C GLY A 28 -16.52 7.75 25.34
N THR A 29 -15.88 6.95 26.18
CA THR A 29 -14.52 6.41 25.96
C THR A 29 -14.41 5.48 24.75
N LYS A 30 -15.47 4.71 24.42
CA LYS A 30 -15.51 3.91 23.18
C LYS A 30 -15.59 4.75 21.90
N LYS A 31 -16.10 6.01 21.96
CA LYS A 31 -16.20 6.88 20.78
C LYS A 31 -14.83 7.40 20.31
N ARG A 32 -13.82 7.50 21.20
CA ARG A 32 -12.48 8.03 20.87
C ARG A 32 -11.62 7.06 20.04
N LEU A 33 -11.95 5.77 20.02
CA LEU A 33 -11.27 4.75 19.19
C LEU A 33 -12.08 4.39 17.92
N SER A 34 -12.90 5.34 17.45
CA SER A 34 -13.65 5.16 16.20
C SER A 34 -12.70 5.18 15.00
N THR A 35 -12.96 4.28 14.06
CA THR A 35 -12.32 4.31 12.74
C THR A 35 -13.14 5.13 11.75
N TYR A 36 -12.46 5.94 10.96
CA TYR A 36 -13.05 6.80 9.94
C TYR A 36 -12.75 6.24 8.55
N PRO A 37 -13.76 6.12 7.67
CA PRO A 37 -13.55 5.66 6.31
C PRO A 37 -12.79 6.74 5.53
N VAL A 38 -11.76 6.31 4.82
CA VAL A 38 -10.96 7.13 3.93
C VAL A 38 -10.92 6.46 2.57
N GLN A 39 -11.15 7.26 1.53
CA GLN A 39 -11.01 6.78 0.16
C GLN A 39 -9.53 6.64 -0.18
N LEU A 40 -9.13 5.45 -0.61
CA LEU A 40 -7.77 5.21 -1.07
C LEU A 40 -7.50 6.01 -2.34
N THR A 41 -6.32 6.63 -2.43
CA THR A 41 -5.85 7.40 -3.58
C THR A 41 -4.42 6.97 -3.94
N ASN A 42 -3.74 7.71 -4.82
CA ASN A 42 -2.33 7.48 -5.15
C ASN A 42 -1.35 7.98 -4.07
N GLU A 43 -1.88 8.46 -2.95
CA GLU A 43 -1.14 8.97 -1.80
C GLU A 43 -0.88 7.88 -0.76
N VAL A 44 0.12 8.10 0.09
CA VAL A 44 0.47 7.22 1.23
C VAL A 44 0.11 7.86 2.57
N SER A 45 -0.40 9.08 2.54
CA SER A 45 -0.91 9.78 3.70
C SER A 45 -2.31 10.30 3.40
N TYR A 46 -3.15 10.31 4.43
CA TYR A 46 -4.57 10.61 4.30
C TYR A 46 -5.05 11.51 5.43
N GLU A 47 -5.95 12.43 5.11
CA GLU A 47 -6.58 13.29 6.11
C GLU A 47 -7.71 12.54 6.82
N VAL A 48 -7.65 12.47 8.14
CA VAL A 48 -8.71 11.93 8.99
C VAL A 48 -9.37 13.07 9.74
N LYS A 49 -10.64 13.35 9.38
CA LYS A 49 -11.50 14.31 10.09
C LYS A 49 -12.42 13.58 11.04
N CYS A 50 -12.26 13.82 12.34
CA CYS A 50 -13.02 13.10 13.37
C CYS A 50 -14.24 13.90 13.86
N VAL A 51 -15.19 13.24 14.52
CA VAL A 51 -16.40 13.91 15.05
C VAL A 51 -16.12 14.90 16.19
N PHE A 52 -14.90 14.88 16.74
CA PHE A 52 -14.44 15.80 17.79
C PHE A 52 -13.71 17.03 17.23
N GLY A 53 -13.66 17.19 15.89
CA GLY A 53 -13.08 18.36 15.23
C GLY A 53 -11.59 18.27 14.92
N HIS A 54 -10.91 17.16 15.21
CA HIS A 54 -9.53 16.95 14.78
C HIS A 54 -9.44 16.75 13.27
N SER A 55 -8.39 17.28 12.67
CA SER A 55 -7.98 16.97 11.29
C SER A 55 -6.51 16.57 11.27
N SER A 56 -6.25 15.27 11.12
CA SER A 56 -4.90 14.71 11.22
C SER A 56 -4.46 14.09 9.89
N ALA A 57 -3.23 14.41 9.45
CA ALA A 57 -2.56 13.72 8.35
C ALA A 57 -1.97 12.40 8.87
N VAL A 58 -2.55 11.29 8.44
CA VAL A 58 -2.18 9.93 8.85
C VAL A 58 -1.47 9.23 7.70
N SER A 59 -0.19 8.92 7.89
CA SER A 59 0.55 8.06 6.95
C SER A 59 0.16 6.60 7.17
N ILE A 60 -0.20 5.91 6.10
CA ILE A 60 -0.28 4.45 6.11
C ILE A 60 1.11 3.90 5.87
N ASN A 61 1.55 2.96 6.69
CA ASN A 61 2.88 2.36 6.61
C ASN A 61 2.96 1.36 5.44
N MET A 62 2.63 1.83 4.24
CA MET A 62 2.60 1.09 2.98
C MET A 62 3.23 1.95 1.89
N SER A 63 4.00 1.32 1.01
CA SER A 63 4.46 1.96 -0.21
C SER A 63 3.37 1.98 -1.29
N LYS A 64 3.61 2.71 -2.39
CA LYS A 64 2.71 2.71 -3.56
C LYS A 64 2.53 1.32 -4.18
N HIS A 65 3.61 0.54 -4.26
CA HIS A 65 3.51 -0.81 -4.82
C HIS A 65 2.70 -1.72 -3.91
N ASP A 66 2.84 -1.59 -2.58
CA ASP A 66 2.04 -2.37 -1.63
C ASP A 66 0.56 -2.04 -1.74
N ILE A 67 0.22 -0.76 -1.86
CA ILE A 67 -1.17 -0.31 -2.03
C ILE A 67 -1.79 -0.94 -3.27
N LEU A 68 -1.09 -0.89 -4.41
CA LEU A 68 -1.55 -1.50 -5.66
C LEU A 68 -1.66 -3.03 -5.56
N PHE A 69 -0.76 -3.66 -4.81
CA PHE A 69 -0.81 -5.10 -4.56
C PHE A 69 -2.08 -5.47 -3.79
N GLU A 70 -2.38 -4.76 -2.71
CA GLU A 70 -3.60 -4.99 -1.91
C GLU A 70 -4.88 -4.70 -2.69
N ILE A 71 -4.88 -3.73 -3.61
CA ILE A 71 -6.01 -3.55 -4.55
C ILE A 71 -6.21 -4.81 -5.40
N GLY A 72 -5.13 -5.45 -5.86
CA GLY A 72 -5.20 -6.71 -6.60
C GLY A 72 -5.78 -7.85 -5.76
N VAL A 73 -5.36 -7.95 -4.49
CA VAL A 73 -5.91 -8.91 -3.51
C VAL A 73 -7.41 -8.73 -3.36
N HIS A 74 -7.86 -7.49 -3.12
CA HIS A 74 -9.29 -7.17 -3.00
C HIS A 74 -10.07 -7.44 -4.30
N SER A 75 -9.47 -7.19 -5.45
CA SER A 75 -10.09 -7.49 -6.74
C SER A 75 -10.32 -9.01 -6.92
N ILE A 76 -9.42 -9.88 -6.44
CA ILE A 76 -9.66 -11.33 -6.40
C ILE A 76 -10.84 -11.67 -5.48
N ILE A 77 -10.88 -11.07 -4.28
CA ILE A 77 -11.96 -11.32 -3.30
C ILE A 77 -13.33 -10.96 -3.90
N ASP A 78 -13.38 -9.85 -4.63
CA ASP A 78 -14.60 -9.33 -5.24
C ASP A 78 -14.97 -10.00 -6.58
N GLY A 79 -14.12 -10.89 -7.10
CA GLY A 79 -14.33 -11.61 -8.37
C GLY A 79 -13.91 -10.85 -9.63
N TYR A 80 -13.21 -9.72 -9.48
CA TYR A 80 -12.68 -8.87 -10.55
C TYR A 80 -11.26 -9.30 -10.95
N TYR A 81 -11.14 -10.47 -11.58
CA TYR A 81 -9.84 -11.09 -11.86
C TYR A 81 -8.98 -10.33 -12.88
N ARG A 82 -9.61 -9.63 -13.84
CA ARG A 82 -8.90 -8.81 -14.83
C ARG A 82 -8.27 -7.58 -14.16
N GLU A 83 -9.01 -6.96 -13.27
CA GLU A 83 -8.59 -5.84 -12.44
C GLU A 83 -7.45 -6.30 -11.51
N ALA A 84 -7.55 -7.49 -10.93
CA ALA A 84 -6.48 -8.08 -10.12
C ALA A 84 -5.15 -8.18 -10.88
N ILE A 85 -5.16 -8.77 -12.09
CA ILE A 85 -3.94 -8.85 -12.93
C ILE A 85 -3.38 -7.46 -13.23
N THR A 86 -4.25 -6.50 -13.56
CA THR A 86 -3.84 -5.13 -13.88
C THR A 86 -3.20 -4.45 -12.66
N SER A 87 -3.78 -4.62 -11.47
CA SER A 87 -3.28 -4.06 -10.22
C SER A 87 -1.96 -4.69 -9.78
N PHE A 88 -1.81 -6.02 -9.88
CA PHE A 88 -0.53 -6.68 -9.59
C PHE A 88 0.57 -6.26 -10.57
N ALA A 89 0.25 -6.12 -11.86
CA ALA A 89 1.22 -5.63 -12.85
C ALA A 89 1.67 -4.19 -12.51
N ALA A 90 0.74 -3.29 -12.19
CA ALA A 90 1.05 -1.93 -11.78
C ALA A 90 1.85 -1.87 -10.47
N SER A 91 1.55 -2.75 -9.51
CA SER A 91 2.33 -2.92 -8.28
C SER A 91 3.79 -3.26 -8.59
N LEU A 92 4.01 -4.25 -9.46
CA LEU A 92 5.36 -4.66 -9.87
C LEU A 92 6.13 -3.53 -10.57
N GLU A 93 5.47 -2.77 -11.44
CA GLU A 93 6.08 -1.58 -12.08
C GLU A 93 6.48 -0.52 -11.06
N ARG A 94 5.62 -0.20 -10.08
CA ARG A 94 5.96 0.72 -8.99
C ARG A 94 7.07 0.18 -8.09
N PHE A 95 7.19 -1.14 -7.96
CA PHE A 95 8.30 -1.75 -7.24
C PHE A 95 9.63 -1.57 -7.98
N TYR A 96 9.65 -1.78 -9.31
CA TYR A 96 10.85 -1.52 -10.12
C TYR A 96 11.31 -0.06 -10.03
N GLU A 97 10.37 0.88 -9.99
CA GLU A 97 10.66 2.29 -9.69
C GLU A 97 11.35 2.42 -8.33
N PHE A 98 10.71 1.95 -7.26
CA PHE A 98 11.24 2.03 -5.91
C PHE A 98 12.66 1.44 -5.82
N ALA A 99 12.87 0.23 -6.33
CA ALA A 99 14.14 -0.48 -6.28
C ALA A 99 15.23 0.26 -7.06
N SER A 100 14.93 0.71 -8.28
CA SER A 100 15.90 1.43 -9.12
C SER A 100 16.35 2.74 -8.45
N ARG A 101 15.40 3.48 -7.87
CA ARG A 101 15.70 4.73 -7.14
C ARG A 101 16.51 4.47 -5.88
N ALA A 102 16.18 3.42 -5.12
CA ALA A 102 16.93 3.05 -3.92
C ALA A 102 18.38 2.69 -4.25
N ILE A 103 18.62 1.92 -5.33
CA ILE A 103 19.96 1.58 -5.80
C ILE A 103 20.70 2.84 -6.28
N ALA A 104 20.06 3.71 -7.07
CA ALA A 104 20.68 4.94 -7.54
C ALA A 104 21.14 5.86 -6.40
N LEU A 105 20.29 6.03 -5.37
CA LEU A 105 20.64 6.78 -4.17
C LEU A 105 21.76 6.13 -3.36
N HIS A 106 21.80 4.78 -3.29
CA HIS A 106 22.90 4.07 -2.64
C HIS A 106 24.25 4.37 -3.30
N TYR A 107 24.29 4.47 -4.62
CA TYR A 107 25.49 4.88 -5.37
C TYR A 107 25.75 6.39 -5.36
N GLY A 108 24.96 7.17 -4.60
CA GLY A 108 25.17 8.60 -4.41
C GLY A 108 24.78 9.47 -5.62
N LEU A 109 23.89 8.98 -6.49
CA LEU A 109 23.38 9.80 -7.60
C LEU A 109 22.63 11.02 -7.03
N PRO A 110 23.04 12.27 -7.37
CA PRO A 110 22.37 13.46 -6.86
C PRO A 110 20.88 13.48 -7.24
N GLU A 111 20.03 13.92 -6.31
CA GLU A 111 18.58 13.89 -6.45
C GLU A 111 18.07 14.56 -7.74
N LYS A 112 18.69 15.67 -8.13
CA LYS A 112 18.34 16.40 -9.36
C LYS A 112 18.58 15.56 -10.60
N GLU A 113 19.70 14.86 -10.66
CA GLU A 113 20.09 14.01 -11.80
C GLU A 113 19.31 12.70 -11.79
N GLU A 114 19.08 12.10 -10.62
CA GLU A 114 18.20 10.94 -10.48
C GLU A 114 16.80 11.25 -11.01
N GLY A 115 16.22 12.38 -10.58
CA GLY A 115 14.88 12.78 -11.00
C GLY A 115 14.79 13.10 -12.50
N SER A 116 15.81 13.72 -13.09
CA SER A 116 15.86 14.02 -14.53
C SER A 116 15.98 12.72 -15.35
N CYS A 117 16.87 11.80 -14.97
CA CYS A 117 17.02 10.50 -15.61
C CYS A 117 15.75 9.66 -15.50
N TRP A 118 15.12 9.61 -14.31
CA TRP A 118 13.90 8.83 -14.12
C TRP A 118 12.74 9.34 -14.98
N LYS A 119 12.64 10.67 -15.17
CA LYS A 119 11.59 11.28 -15.99
C LYS A 119 11.58 10.72 -17.42
N GLU A 120 12.74 10.48 -18.01
CA GLU A 120 12.90 9.95 -19.38
C GLU A 120 12.38 8.51 -19.58
N ILE A 121 12.26 7.74 -18.49
CA ILE A 121 11.81 6.33 -18.53
C ILE A 121 10.48 6.09 -17.82
N SER A 122 10.00 7.06 -17.04
CA SER A 122 8.82 6.94 -16.16
C SER A 122 7.50 6.57 -16.83
N THR A 123 7.37 6.77 -18.15
CA THR A 123 6.15 6.48 -18.92
C THR A 123 6.18 5.16 -19.69
N GLN A 124 7.31 4.44 -19.70
CA GLN A 124 7.48 3.21 -20.45
C GLN A 124 7.89 2.06 -19.53
N SER A 125 6.97 1.14 -19.27
CA SER A 125 7.19 0.02 -18.34
C SER A 125 8.34 -0.89 -18.77
N GLU A 126 8.51 -1.13 -20.07
CA GLU A 126 9.65 -1.91 -20.60
C GLU A 126 11.00 -1.23 -20.33
N ARG A 127 11.08 0.11 -20.39
CA ARG A 127 12.30 0.86 -20.04
C ARG A 127 12.59 0.80 -18.54
N GLN A 128 11.55 0.88 -17.71
CA GLN A 128 11.68 0.74 -16.26
C GLN A 128 12.19 -0.65 -15.87
N LEU A 129 11.64 -1.71 -16.49
CA LEU A 129 12.11 -3.08 -16.30
C LEU A 129 13.57 -3.24 -16.72
N GLY A 130 13.96 -2.70 -17.88
CA GLY A 130 15.34 -2.72 -18.35
C GLY A 130 16.30 -2.04 -17.37
N ALA A 131 15.96 -0.84 -16.90
CA ALA A 131 16.75 -0.10 -15.91
C ALA A 131 16.90 -0.89 -14.60
N TYR A 132 15.79 -1.44 -14.08
CA TYR A 132 15.79 -2.28 -12.89
C TYR A 132 16.71 -3.50 -13.03
N ILE A 133 16.61 -4.25 -14.13
CA ILE A 133 17.43 -5.46 -14.36
C ILE A 133 18.92 -5.13 -14.31
N TYR A 134 19.34 -4.08 -15.01
CA TYR A 134 20.75 -3.68 -15.04
C TYR A 134 21.24 -3.16 -13.69
N LEU A 135 20.49 -2.28 -13.03
CA LEU A 135 20.85 -1.75 -11.71
C LEU A 135 20.93 -2.85 -10.66
N TYR A 136 19.96 -3.77 -10.66
CA TYR A 136 19.96 -4.95 -9.79
C TYR A 136 21.21 -5.80 -10.04
N ALA A 137 21.54 -6.08 -11.30
CA ALA A 137 22.71 -6.88 -11.65
C ALA A 137 24.03 -6.23 -11.25
N ILE A 138 24.15 -4.91 -11.38
CA ILE A 138 25.33 -4.17 -10.94
C ILE A 138 25.48 -4.23 -9.43
N HIS A 139 24.39 -4.01 -8.68
CA HIS A 139 24.41 -3.91 -7.22
C HIS A 139 24.54 -5.28 -6.56
N PHE A 140 23.63 -6.20 -6.88
CA PHE A 140 23.53 -7.52 -6.24
C PHE A 140 24.39 -8.60 -6.91
N LYS A 141 25.13 -8.25 -7.97
CA LYS A 141 25.99 -9.19 -8.74
C LYS A 141 25.24 -10.44 -9.22
N GLY A 142 23.96 -10.29 -9.56
CA GLY A 142 23.10 -11.39 -9.98
C GLY A 142 21.89 -10.90 -10.76
N ARG A 143 21.18 -11.82 -11.42
CA ARG A 143 19.97 -11.46 -12.17
C ARG A 143 18.76 -11.43 -11.22
N PRO A 144 17.90 -10.40 -11.27
CA PRO A 144 16.66 -10.44 -10.50
C PRO A 144 15.69 -11.49 -11.06
N ARG A 145 14.83 -12.02 -10.19
CA ARG A 145 13.63 -12.73 -10.65
C ARG A 145 12.75 -11.75 -11.43
N ILE A 146 12.22 -12.20 -12.56
CA ILE A 146 11.30 -11.44 -13.40
C ILE A 146 10.16 -12.36 -13.86
N LEU A 147 9.06 -11.77 -14.31
CA LEU A 147 7.94 -12.52 -14.87
C LEU A 147 8.42 -13.43 -16.02
N THR A 148 7.93 -14.67 -16.01
CA THR A 148 8.16 -15.61 -17.10
C THR A 148 7.39 -15.17 -18.36
N GLN A 149 7.77 -15.70 -19.52
CA GLN A 149 7.12 -15.31 -20.78
C GLN A 149 5.63 -15.67 -20.81
N SER A 150 5.20 -16.74 -20.12
CA SER A 150 3.78 -17.09 -19.99
C SER A 150 3.03 -16.04 -19.16
N GLN A 151 3.58 -15.60 -18.03
CA GLN A 151 2.98 -14.56 -17.20
C GLN A 151 2.92 -13.20 -17.91
N VAL A 152 3.95 -12.86 -18.69
CA VAL A 152 3.93 -11.66 -19.55
C VAL A 152 2.82 -11.74 -20.61
N LYS A 153 2.63 -12.90 -21.25
CA LYS A 153 1.55 -13.11 -22.21
C LYS A 153 0.17 -12.98 -21.57
N LEU A 154 -0.02 -13.56 -20.38
CA LEU A 154 -1.25 -13.46 -19.60
C LEU A 154 -1.57 -12.01 -19.19
N ARG A 155 -0.57 -11.27 -18.72
CA ARG A 155 -0.71 -9.82 -18.42
C ARG A 155 -1.14 -9.06 -19.67
N ASN A 156 -0.42 -9.25 -20.78
CA ASN A 156 -0.68 -8.50 -22.01
C ASN A 156 -2.06 -8.83 -22.62
N SER A 157 -2.50 -10.08 -22.56
CA SER A 157 -3.84 -10.47 -23.03
C SER A 157 -4.94 -9.85 -22.16
N SER A 158 -4.78 -9.88 -20.84
CA SER A 158 -5.78 -9.36 -19.90
C SER A 158 -5.91 -7.84 -19.96
N VAL A 159 -4.77 -7.14 -20.04
CA VAL A 159 -4.74 -5.67 -20.07
C VAL A 159 -5.16 -5.13 -21.43
N HIS A 160 -4.61 -5.66 -22.53
CA HIS A 160 -4.73 -5.03 -23.86
C HIS A 160 -5.66 -5.75 -24.83
N LYS A 161 -5.94 -7.06 -24.63
CA LYS A 161 -6.72 -7.88 -25.58
C LYS A 161 -8.11 -8.24 -25.08
N GLY A 162 -8.52 -7.73 -23.92
CA GLY A 162 -9.83 -7.99 -23.34
C GLY A 162 -10.04 -9.43 -22.85
N HIS A 163 -8.96 -10.20 -22.65
CA HIS A 163 -9.07 -11.51 -22.03
C HIS A 163 -9.54 -11.38 -20.58
N ILE A 164 -10.50 -12.20 -20.18
CA ILE A 164 -11.00 -12.28 -18.81
C ILE A 164 -10.32 -13.51 -18.16
N PRO A 165 -9.35 -13.31 -17.27
CA PRO A 165 -8.65 -14.40 -16.62
C PRO A 165 -9.56 -15.13 -15.62
N THR A 166 -9.27 -16.40 -15.39
CA THR A 166 -9.84 -17.20 -14.31
C THR A 166 -9.28 -16.79 -12.96
N ARG A 167 -9.94 -17.24 -11.88
CA ARG A 167 -9.45 -17.04 -10.51
C ARG A 167 -8.05 -17.61 -10.31
N ASP A 168 -7.79 -18.80 -10.83
CA ASP A 168 -6.51 -19.48 -10.65
C ASP A 168 -5.39 -18.80 -11.44
N GLU A 169 -5.68 -18.29 -12.64
CA GLU A 169 -4.75 -17.44 -13.40
C GLU A 169 -4.40 -16.15 -12.65
N ALA A 170 -5.39 -15.47 -12.07
CA ALA A 170 -5.17 -14.26 -11.29
C ALA A 170 -4.36 -14.52 -10.01
N ILE A 171 -4.64 -15.61 -9.30
CA ILE A 171 -3.86 -16.02 -8.12
C ILE A 171 -2.44 -16.40 -8.51
N SER A 172 -2.27 -17.21 -9.55
CA SER A 172 -0.94 -17.61 -10.02
C SER A 172 -0.09 -16.41 -10.44
N PHE A 173 -0.69 -15.45 -11.17
CA PHE A 173 -0.01 -14.22 -11.55
C PHE A 173 0.36 -13.38 -10.32
N GLY A 174 -0.58 -13.18 -9.39
CA GLY A 174 -0.34 -12.41 -8.16
C GLY A 174 0.73 -13.03 -7.25
N GLU A 175 0.79 -14.37 -7.16
CA GLU A 175 1.82 -15.09 -6.40
C GLU A 175 3.21 -14.88 -7.02
N GLU A 176 3.33 -14.97 -8.35
CA GLU A 176 4.61 -14.71 -9.01
C GLU A 176 5.08 -13.26 -8.77
N VAL A 177 4.16 -12.29 -8.84
CA VAL A 177 4.45 -10.89 -8.50
C VAL A 177 4.91 -10.75 -7.04
N LEU A 178 4.21 -11.39 -6.11
CA LEU A 178 4.56 -11.36 -4.68
C LEU A 178 5.97 -11.92 -4.44
N LEU A 179 6.31 -13.03 -5.09
CA LEU A 179 7.63 -13.65 -4.99
C LEU A 179 8.73 -12.71 -5.52
N ILE A 180 8.53 -12.12 -6.71
CA ILE A 180 9.49 -11.18 -7.29
C ILE A 180 9.74 -9.98 -6.36
N ILE A 181 8.66 -9.37 -5.86
CA ILE A 181 8.76 -8.21 -4.98
C ILE A 181 9.42 -8.59 -3.66
N SER A 182 8.98 -9.69 -3.03
CA SER A 182 9.47 -10.09 -1.70
C SER A 182 10.94 -10.48 -1.71
N GLU A 183 11.41 -11.22 -2.71
CA GLU A 183 12.81 -11.59 -2.85
C GLU A 183 13.71 -10.36 -3.01
N ALA A 184 13.36 -9.46 -3.92
CA ALA A 184 14.14 -8.26 -4.16
C ALA A 184 14.07 -7.27 -2.99
N ALA A 185 12.90 -7.10 -2.35
CA ALA A 185 12.73 -6.25 -1.18
C ALA A 185 13.57 -6.75 0.01
N LEU A 186 13.69 -8.07 0.17
CA LEU A 186 14.53 -8.66 1.21
C LEU A 186 16.01 -8.32 1.00
N GLU A 187 16.52 -8.44 -0.24
CA GLU A 187 17.90 -8.10 -0.57
C GLU A 187 18.19 -6.59 -0.42
N ILE A 188 17.26 -5.74 -0.85
CA ILE A 188 17.31 -4.29 -0.63
C ILE A 188 17.35 -3.99 0.87
N GLY A 189 16.48 -4.61 1.65
CA GLY A 189 16.38 -4.39 3.10
C GLY A 189 17.62 -4.83 3.88
N LYS A 190 18.35 -5.84 3.40
CA LYS A 190 19.61 -6.29 4.01
C LYS A 190 20.81 -5.43 3.66
N THR A 191 20.85 -4.85 2.45
CA THR A 191 22.08 -4.25 1.90
C THR A 191 22.04 -2.73 1.80
N ILE A 192 20.87 -2.14 1.51
CA ILE A 192 20.71 -0.72 1.21
C ILE A 192 19.47 -0.11 1.90
N SER A 193 19.19 -0.57 3.12
CA SER A 193 18.03 -0.14 3.93
C SER A 193 17.92 1.37 4.05
N ASP A 194 19.03 2.08 4.22
CA ASP A 194 19.01 3.53 4.43
C ASP A 194 18.55 4.27 3.17
N SER A 195 19.04 3.86 2.00
CA SER A 195 18.59 4.41 0.72
C SER A 195 17.14 4.07 0.45
N ALA A 196 16.71 2.85 0.74
CA ALA A 196 15.32 2.43 0.63
C ALA A 196 14.40 3.25 1.52
N HIS A 197 14.76 3.44 2.80
CA HIS A 197 14.01 4.28 3.73
C HIS A 197 13.94 5.72 3.24
N LYS A 198 15.02 6.30 2.69
CA LYS A 198 15.00 7.65 2.12
C LYS A 198 13.99 7.80 0.98
N VAL A 199 13.90 6.81 0.07
CA VAL A 199 12.90 6.84 -1.02
C VAL A 199 11.47 6.86 -0.45
N LEU A 200 11.19 5.98 0.53
CA LEU A 200 9.86 5.87 1.13
C LEU A 200 9.50 7.11 1.96
N SER A 201 10.43 7.61 2.79
CA SER A 201 10.24 8.81 3.60
C SER A 201 9.97 10.04 2.75
N ARG A 202 10.72 10.24 1.66
CA ARG A 202 10.47 11.36 0.72
C ARG A 202 9.05 11.31 0.17
N GLN A 203 8.57 10.12 -0.18
CA GLN A 203 7.21 9.97 -0.67
C GLN A 203 6.17 10.30 0.40
N ALA A 204 6.38 9.84 1.64
CA ALA A 204 5.51 10.15 2.77
C ALA A 204 5.51 11.65 3.10
N GLU A 205 6.67 12.30 3.12
CA GLU A 205 6.82 13.74 3.37
C GLU A 205 6.04 14.58 2.35
N VAL A 206 6.15 14.27 1.06
CA VAL A 206 5.38 14.94 0.00
C VAL A 206 3.87 14.74 0.20
N SER A 207 3.46 13.54 0.61
CA SER A 207 2.06 13.19 0.82
C SER A 207 1.46 13.90 2.04
N VAL A 208 2.17 13.90 3.18
CA VAL A 208 1.81 14.64 4.40
C VAL A 208 1.73 16.13 4.12
N LYS A 209 2.72 16.69 3.39
CA LYS A 209 2.79 18.12 3.11
C LYS A 209 1.53 18.64 2.42
N LYS A 210 0.96 17.89 1.47
CA LYS A 210 -0.30 18.28 0.79
C LYS A 210 -1.45 18.47 1.79
N ILE A 211 -1.50 17.65 2.82
CA ILE A 211 -2.56 17.70 3.85
C ILE A 211 -2.27 18.85 4.82
N THR A 212 -1.02 19.03 5.25
CA THR A 212 -0.66 20.11 6.17
C THR A 212 -0.79 21.49 5.53
N ASP A 213 -0.47 21.63 4.24
CA ASP A 213 -0.67 22.87 3.48
C ASP A 213 -2.17 23.23 3.37
N SER A 214 -3.06 22.25 3.55
CA SER A 214 -4.52 22.41 3.56
C SER A 214 -5.08 22.66 4.97
N GLY A 215 -4.24 22.80 5.99
CA GLY A 215 -4.62 23.05 7.39
C GLY A 215 -4.74 21.81 8.27
N GLY A 216 -4.41 20.61 7.77
CA GLY A 216 -4.34 19.40 8.59
C GLY A 216 -3.09 19.37 9.49
N VAL A 217 -3.14 18.60 10.57
CA VAL A 217 -2.03 18.45 11.52
C VAL A 217 -1.28 17.15 11.26
N GLN A 218 0.05 17.18 11.16
CA GLN A 218 0.83 15.95 11.00
C GLN A 218 0.68 15.05 12.22
N SER A 219 0.26 13.80 11.99
CA SER A 219 0.19 12.80 13.04
C SER A 219 1.58 12.35 13.50
N ARG A 220 1.69 12.04 14.79
CA ARG A 220 2.83 11.32 15.39
C ARG A 220 2.77 9.81 15.16
N HIS A 221 1.64 9.30 14.68
CA HIS A 221 1.37 7.88 14.52
C HIS A 221 1.18 7.54 13.04
N ALA A 222 1.86 6.49 12.59
CA ALA A 222 1.54 5.84 11.33
C ALA A 222 0.50 4.74 11.57
N SER A 223 -0.46 4.61 10.67
CA SER A 223 -1.38 3.47 10.68
C SER A 223 -0.71 2.29 10.00
N CYS A 224 -0.62 1.16 10.71
CA CYS A 224 -0.19 -0.09 10.10
C CYS A 224 -1.39 -0.74 9.42
N VAL A 225 -1.30 -0.92 8.10
CA VAL A 225 -2.25 -1.70 7.32
C VAL A 225 -1.56 -3.01 6.97
N ASP A 226 -2.23 -4.13 7.19
CA ASP A 226 -1.66 -5.43 6.87
C ASP A 226 -1.43 -5.52 5.35
N SER A 227 -0.27 -6.03 4.97
CA SER A 227 0.17 -6.09 3.58
C SER A 227 0.84 -7.42 3.32
N ALA A 228 0.53 -8.05 2.19
CA ALA A 228 1.19 -9.28 1.75
C ALA A 228 2.70 -9.07 1.56
N VAL A 229 3.10 -7.88 1.11
CA VAL A 229 4.49 -7.55 0.75
C VAL A 229 5.34 -7.17 1.96
N LEU A 230 4.80 -6.36 2.89
CA LEU A 230 5.58 -5.79 4.00
C LEU A 230 5.69 -6.68 5.24
N ASN A 231 5.00 -7.81 5.30
CA ASN A 231 4.81 -8.53 6.56
C ASN A 231 6.10 -9.21 7.08
N LYS A 232 6.90 -8.47 7.85
CA LYS A 232 8.12 -8.96 8.55
C LYS A 232 7.83 -10.09 9.54
N THR A 233 6.60 -10.19 10.04
CA THR A 233 6.20 -11.23 11.00
C THR A 233 5.95 -12.58 10.32
N TYR A 234 5.80 -12.60 8.99
CA TYR A 234 5.53 -13.80 8.19
C TYR A 234 6.28 -13.76 6.86
N HIS A 235 7.61 -13.63 6.90
CA HIS A 235 8.43 -13.93 5.72
C HIS A 235 8.02 -15.30 5.16
N GLY A 236 7.35 -15.33 4.00
CA GLY A 236 6.91 -16.56 3.34
C GLY A 236 5.41 -16.90 3.42
N ARG A 237 4.52 -15.96 3.76
CA ARG A 237 3.07 -16.18 3.55
C ARG A 237 2.74 -16.15 2.05
N SER A 238 2.06 -17.19 1.58
CA SER A 238 1.54 -17.25 0.20
C SER A 238 0.39 -16.26 -0.03
N LEU A 239 0.14 -15.88 -1.28
CA LEU A 239 -1.02 -15.06 -1.64
C LEU A 239 -2.33 -15.74 -1.22
N VAL A 240 -2.41 -17.07 -1.30
CA VAL A 240 -3.60 -17.83 -0.90
C VAL A 240 -3.91 -17.65 0.60
N GLU A 241 -2.89 -17.69 1.45
CA GLU A 241 -3.07 -17.45 2.89
C GLU A 241 -3.44 -15.99 3.18
N HIS A 242 -2.83 -15.05 2.47
CA HIS A 242 -3.16 -13.62 2.61
C HIS A 242 -4.61 -13.35 2.18
N LEU A 243 -5.06 -13.94 1.07
CA LEU A 243 -6.44 -13.87 0.59
C LEU A 243 -7.44 -14.35 1.63
N LYS A 244 -7.14 -15.44 2.37
CA LYS A 244 -8.03 -15.93 3.45
C LYS A 244 -8.19 -14.88 4.56
N ILE A 245 -7.10 -14.26 4.98
CA ILE A 245 -7.11 -13.24 6.05
C ILE A 245 -7.79 -11.96 5.57
N ALA A 246 -7.46 -11.52 4.36
CA ALA A 246 -8.06 -10.35 3.74
C ALA A 246 -9.56 -10.53 3.51
N ALA A 247 -10.02 -11.71 3.07
CA ALA A 247 -11.42 -12.03 2.91
C ALA A 247 -12.19 -11.95 4.24
N LEU A 248 -11.66 -12.51 5.33
CA LEU A 248 -12.30 -12.42 6.65
C LEU A 248 -12.48 -10.97 7.11
N ARG A 249 -11.46 -10.13 6.91
CA ARG A 249 -11.53 -8.70 7.24
C ARG A 249 -12.50 -7.95 6.33
N HIS A 250 -12.48 -8.26 5.04
CA HIS A 250 -13.37 -7.68 4.05
C HIS A 250 -14.82 -8.01 4.38
N SER A 251 -15.15 -9.27 4.68
CA SER A 251 -16.50 -9.69 5.10
C SER A 251 -16.96 -8.93 6.33
N ARG A 252 -16.11 -8.76 7.35
CA ARG A 252 -16.44 -7.96 8.55
C ARG A 252 -16.75 -6.51 8.20
N SER A 253 -15.88 -5.87 7.42
CA SER A 253 -16.05 -4.49 6.96
C SER A 253 -17.33 -4.31 6.14
N MET A 254 -17.64 -5.27 5.26
CA MET A 254 -18.87 -5.27 4.45
C MET A 254 -20.12 -5.40 5.30
N VAL A 255 -20.12 -6.25 6.33
CA VAL A 255 -21.23 -6.36 7.29
C VAL A 255 -21.44 -5.04 8.03
N ASP A 256 -20.36 -4.42 8.53
CA ASP A 256 -20.44 -3.13 9.22
C ASP A 256 -20.96 -2.01 8.29
N LYS A 257 -20.54 -2.01 7.02
CA LYS A 257 -20.98 -1.04 6.02
C LYS A 257 -22.46 -1.22 5.66
N HIS A 258 -22.89 -2.46 5.38
CA HIS A 258 -24.30 -2.74 5.07
C HIS A 258 -25.20 -2.38 6.25
N SER A 259 -24.78 -2.71 7.48
CA SER A 259 -25.53 -2.35 8.69
C SER A 259 -25.74 -0.84 8.81
N LYS A 260 -24.72 -0.02 8.51
CA LYS A 260 -24.84 1.44 8.51
C LYS A 260 -25.78 1.97 7.42
N ILE A 261 -25.68 1.44 6.20
CA ILE A 261 -26.58 1.83 5.09
C ILE A 261 -28.04 1.52 5.43
N ILE A 262 -28.31 0.36 6.03
CA ILE A 262 -29.66 -0.02 6.46
C ILE A 262 -30.18 0.96 7.50
N VAL A 263 -29.38 1.30 8.52
CA VAL A 263 -29.76 2.27 9.56
C VAL A 263 -30.02 3.67 8.97
N GLU A 264 -29.16 4.15 8.06
CA GLU A 264 -29.35 5.45 7.39
C GLU A 264 -30.64 5.49 6.55
N PHE A 265 -30.95 4.39 5.87
CA PHE A 265 -32.18 4.25 5.09
C PHE A 265 -33.43 4.20 5.98
N GLU A 266 -33.37 3.50 7.10
CA GLU A 266 -34.46 3.43 8.09
C GLU A 266 -34.68 4.78 8.80
N SER A 267 -33.62 5.54 9.02
CA SER A 267 -33.67 6.88 9.65
C SER A 267 -34.19 7.97 8.72
N SER A 268 -34.25 7.70 7.41
CA SER A 268 -34.70 8.64 6.37
C SER A 268 -36.18 8.44 5.98
N ARG A 269 -36.90 7.57 6.70
CA ARG A 269 -38.35 7.33 6.59
C ARG A 269 -39.08 7.89 7.80
#